data_AF-A0A359MYH4-F1
#
_entry.id   AF-A0A359MYH4-F1
#
_cell.length_a   1.000
_cell.length_b   1.000
_cell.length_c   1.000
_cell.angle_alpha   90.00
_cell.angle_beta   90.00
_cell.angle_gamma   90.00
#
_symmetry.space_group_name_H-M   'P 1'
#
loop_
_entity.id
_entity.type
_entity.pdbx_description
1 polymer ?
#
loop_
_entity_poly.entity_id
_entity_poly.type
_entity_poly.pdbx_seq_one_letter_code
_entity_poly.pdbx_strand_id
1 'polypeptide(L)'
;MAIIVRTNSEVESFSDFLQTNLIPVESKLKSNILKSRFVKLLISLIEIVVDPHKDDSKLANILRSPIADVNKLDILIILRKLYNLNYKPELKKKLFELISNFEFLTSISKPTDLQQAFFEQEQS
;
A
#
# COMPACT_ATOMS: atom_id res chain seq x y z
N MET A 1 11.56 -38.91 -4.13
CA MET A 1 10.35 -38.89 -3.27
C MET A 1 9.67 -37.55 -3.46
N ALA A 2 8.35 -37.54 -3.60
CA ALA A 2 7.58 -36.30 -3.71
C ALA A 2 6.63 -36.20 -2.52
N ILE A 3 6.67 -35.07 -1.81
CA ILE A 3 5.77 -34.78 -0.70
C ILE A 3 4.83 -33.68 -1.19
N ILE A 4 3.53 -33.96 -1.16
CA ILE A 4 2.48 -33.01 -1.55
C ILE A 4 1.86 -32.49 -0.26
N VAL A 5 1.95 -31.17 -0.07
CA VAL A 5 1.37 -30.48 1.09
C VAL A 5 0.30 -29.50 0.62
N ARG A 6 -0.60 -29.13 1.54
CA ARG A 6 -1.81 -28.37 1.22
C ARG A 6 -1.54 -26.86 1.20
N THR A 7 -0.59 -26.38 1.99
CA THR A 7 -0.29 -24.95 2.15
C THR A 7 1.20 -24.63 1.96
N ASN A 8 1.50 -23.38 1.59
CA ASN A 8 2.89 -22.93 1.44
C ASN A 8 3.63 -22.90 2.79
N SER A 9 2.94 -22.64 3.89
CA SER A 9 3.54 -22.71 5.24
C SER A 9 4.00 -24.12 5.58
N GLU A 10 3.23 -25.14 5.19
CA GLU A 10 3.65 -26.53 5.34
C GLU A 10 4.86 -26.86 4.45
N VAL A 11 4.98 -26.25 3.26
CA VAL A 11 6.18 -26.42 2.40
C VAL A 11 7.43 -25.94 3.13
N GLU A 12 7.38 -24.75 3.74
CA GLU A 12 8.51 -24.21 4.51
C GLU A 12 8.85 -25.12 5.69
N SER A 13 7.86 -25.47 6.53
CA SER A 13 8.09 -26.32 7.71
C SER A 13 8.65 -27.71 7.37
N PHE A 14 8.15 -28.35 6.30
CA PHE A 14 8.67 -29.65 5.86
C PHE A 14 10.06 -29.53 5.23
N SER A 15 10.33 -28.45 4.49
CA SER A 15 11.64 -28.20 3.91
C SER A 15 12.69 -28.04 5.01
N ASP A 16 12.39 -27.25 6.04
CA ASP A 16 13.28 -27.03 7.19
C ASP A 16 13.55 -28.33 7.96
N PHE A 17 12.49 -29.12 8.20
CA PHE A 17 12.61 -30.42 8.88
C PHE A 17 13.55 -31.37 8.12
N LEU A 18 13.37 -31.51 6.81
CA LEU A 18 14.16 -32.40 5.97
C LEU A 18 15.61 -31.91 5.83
N GLN A 19 15.82 -30.61 5.66
CA GLN A 19 17.16 -30.02 5.60
C GLN A 19 17.93 -30.20 6.91
N THR A 20 17.25 -30.08 8.07
CA THR A 20 17.84 -30.36 9.39
C THR A 20 18.33 -31.82 9.49
N ASN A 21 17.64 -32.74 8.82
CA ASN A 21 18.02 -34.15 8.74
C ASN A 21 18.98 -34.44 7.56
N LEU A 22 19.62 -33.41 6.99
CA LEU A 22 20.57 -33.50 5.87
C LEU A 22 19.96 -34.11 4.60
N ILE A 23 18.64 -34.03 4.44
CA ILE A 23 17.94 -34.46 3.23
C ILE A 23 17.83 -33.24 2.30
N PRO A 24 18.40 -33.29 1.09
CA PRO A 24 18.29 -32.20 0.14
C PRO A 24 16.84 -32.07 -0.36
N VAL A 25 16.32 -30.85 -0.31
CA VAL A 25 14.94 -30.53 -0.72
C VAL A 25 14.95 -29.48 -1.81
N GLU A 26 14.19 -29.72 -2.87
CA GLU A 26 13.84 -28.71 -3.86
C GLU A 26 12.34 -28.45 -3.82
N SER A 27 11.94 -27.24 -3.46
CA SER A 27 10.55 -26.80 -3.59
C SER A 27 10.33 -26.21 -4.99
N LYS A 28 9.31 -26.72 -5.68
CA LYS A 28 8.84 -26.15 -6.96
C LYS A 28 8.21 -24.76 -6.77
N LEU A 29 7.73 -24.45 -5.56
CA LEU A 29 7.18 -23.17 -5.16
C LEU A 29 8.20 -22.43 -4.28
N LYS A 30 9.05 -21.60 -4.89
CA LYS A 30 9.86 -20.61 -4.15
C LYS A 30 8.97 -19.45 -3.69
N SER A 31 7.98 -19.70 -2.82
CA SER A 31 7.18 -18.63 -2.23
C SER A 31 7.96 -18.03 -1.06
N ASN A 32 8.33 -16.75 -1.16
CA ASN A 32 8.88 -16.00 -0.03
C ASN A 32 7.73 -15.17 0.58
N ILE A 33 7.38 -15.44 1.84
CA ILE A 33 6.26 -14.78 2.51
C ILE A 33 6.41 -13.25 2.60
N LEU A 34 7.65 -12.74 2.68
CA LEU A 34 7.95 -11.29 2.64
C LEU A 34 7.61 -10.65 1.29
N LYS A 35 7.44 -11.46 0.23
CA LYS A 35 6.98 -10.97 -1.08
C LYS A 35 5.46 -10.84 -1.16
N SER A 36 4.70 -11.33 -0.17
CA SER A 36 3.24 -11.19 -0.13
C SER A 36 2.83 -9.72 -0.14
N ARG A 37 1.82 -9.38 -0.94
CA ARG A 37 1.26 -8.01 -1.00
C ARG A 37 0.79 -7.53 0.37
N PHE A 38 0.18 -8.41 1.15
CA PHE A 38 -0.30 -8.10 2.49
C PHE A 38 0.85 -7.82 3.47
N VAL A 39 1.88 -8.67 3.46
CA VAL A 39 3.06 -8.48 4.33
C VAL A 39 3.81 -7.19 3.97
N LYS A 40 3.95 -6.88 2.67
CA LYS A 40 4.52 -5.60 2.22
C LYS A 40 3.70 -4.40 2.70
N LEU A 41 2.37 -4.51 2.73
CA LEU A 41 1.50 -3.45 3.23
C LEU A 41 1.72 -3.22 4.73
N LEU A 42 1.81 -4.29 5.53
CA LEU A 42 2.09 -4.19 6.96
C LEU A 42 3.46 -3.56 7.24
N ILE A 43 4.50 -3.97 6.52
CA ILE A 43 5.84 -3.37 6.63
C ILE A 43 5.78 -1.88 6.29
N SER A 44 5.11 -1.52 5.18
CA SER A 44 4.96 -0.12 4.78
C SER A 44 4.24 0.70 5.85
N LEU A 45 3.22 0.14 6.50
CA LEU A 45 2.48 0.79 7.56
C LEU A 45 3.38 1.08 8.78
N ILE A 46 4.17 0.09 9.21
CA ILE A 46 5.11 0.25 10.33
C ILE A 46 6.13 1.35 10.01
N GLU A 47 6.69 1.35 8.80
CA GLU A 47 7.65 2.37 8.39
C GLU A 47 7.06 3.79 8.41
N ILE A 48 5.81 3.96 7.99
CA ILE A 48 5.11 5.25 8.02
C ILE A 48 4.78 5.68 9.45
N VAL A 49 4.43 4.75 10.35
CA VAL A 49 4.22 5.07 11.77
C VAL A 49 5.51 5.56 12.43
N VAL A 50 6.66 4.97 12.08
CA VAL A 50 7.97 5.38 12.60
C VAL A 50 8.40 6.75 12.06
N ASP A 51 8.23 6.98 10.76
CA ASP A 51 8.54 8.26 10.12
C ASP A 51 7.54 8.54 8.97
N PRO A 52 6.51 9.37 9.22
CA PRO A 52 5.46 9.61 8.24
C PRO A 52 5.88 10.57 7.10
N HIS A 53 7.02 11.26 7.22
CA HIS A 53 7.52 12.19 6.19
C HIS A 53 8.52 11.54 5.23
N LYS A 54 8.95 10.31 5.53
CA LYS A 54 9.99 9.59 4.81
C LYS A 54 9.64 9.29 3.36
N ASP A 55 8.44 8.75 3.12
CA ASP A 55 8.07 8.18 1.82
C ASP A 55 6.58 8.40 1.48
N ASP A 56 6.33 9.44 0.68
CA ASP A 56 4.98 9.78 0.22
C ASP A 56 4.36 8.67 -0.65
N SER A 57 5.17 7.85 -1.33
CA SER A 57 4.68 6.76 -2.17
C SER A 57 4.13 5.62 -1.32
N LYS A 58 4.81 5.28 -0.22
CA LYS A 58 4.31 4.29 0.75
C LYS A 58 3.02 4.76 1.41
N LEU A 59 2.98 6.01 1.86
CA LEU A 59 1.78 6.60 2.45
C LEU A 59 0.61 6.61 1.45
N ALA A 60 0.83 7.01 0.20
CA ALA A 60 -0.18 6.95 -0.85
C ALA A 60 -0.69 5.52 -1.11
N ASN A 61 0.19 4.52 -1.09
CA ASN A 61 -0.21 3.12 -1.27
C ASN A 61 -1.03 2.58 -0.09
N ILE A 62 -0.73 3.01 1.13
CA ILE A 62 -1.53 2.68 2.31
C ILE A 62 -2.92 3.31 2.20
N LEU A 63 -3.01 4.60 1.83
CA LEU A 63 -4.29 5.28 1.65
C LEU A 63 -5.15 4.61 0.58
N ARG A 64 -4.55 4.12 -0.52
CA ARG A 64 -5.27 3.39 -1.58
C ARG A 64 -5.62 1.95 -1.22
N SER A 65 -5.07 1.44 -0.11
CA SER A 65 -5.31 0.06 0.30
C SER A 65 -6.74 -0.10 0.84
N PRO A 66 -7.32 -1.30 0.75
CA PRO A 66 -8.64 -1.58 1.34
C PRO A 66 -8.72 -1.34 2.86
N ILE A 67 -7.59 -1.22 3.55
CA ILE A 67 -7.52 -1.02 5.01
C ILE A 67 -7.85 0.42 5.41
N ALA A 68 -7.58 1.40 4.53
CA ALA A 68 -7.70 2.81 4.89
C ALA A 68 -9.13 3.35 4.81
N ASP A 69 -10.06 2.63 4.18
CA ASP A 69 -11.45 3.05 3.96
C ASP A 69 -11.59 4.50 3.44
N VAL A 70 -10.73 4.87 2.49
CA VAL A 70 -10.75 6.17 1.81
C VAL A 70 -11.13 5.97 0.34
N ASN A 71 -12.01 6.84 -0.17
CA ASN A 71 -12.37 6.81 -1.58
C ASN A 71 -11.12 7.07 -2.46
N LYS A 72 -10.92 6.20 -3.47
CA LYS A 72 -9.80 6.30 -4.41
C LYS A 72 -9.75 7.66 -5.12
N LEU A 73 -10.90 8.25 -5.41
CA LEU A 73 -10.98 9.53 -6.10
C LEU A 73 -10.45 10.67 -5.21
N ASP A 74 -10.77 10.66 -3.93
CA ASP A 74 -10.28 11.66 -2.98
C ASP A 74 -8.75 11.59 -2.85
N ILE A 75 -8.20 10.38 -2.86
CA ILE A 75 -6.74 10.17 -2.86
C ILE A 75 -6.10 10.77 -4.11
N LEU A 76 -6.73 10.62 -5.29
CA LEU A 76 -6.22 11.23 -6.52
C LEU A 76 -6.27 12.76 -6.46
N ILE A 77 -7.33 13.34 -5.92
CA ILE A 77 -7.46 14.79 -5.73
C ILE A 77 -6.37 15.31 -4.79
N ILE A 78 -6.16 14.63 -3.66
CA ILE A 78 -5.10 14.91 -2.69
C ILE A 78 -3.72 14.91 -3.36
N LEU A 79 -3.39 13.86 -4.10
CA LEU A 79 -2.08 13.73 -4.75
C LEU A 79 -1.86 14.76 -5.86
N ARG A 80 -2.91 15.08 -6.65
CA ARG A 80 -2.86 16.14 -7.65
C ARG A 80 -2.58 17.50 -7.00
N LYS A 81 -3.22 17.77 -5.86
CA LYS A 81 -3.04 19.03 -5.15
C LYS A 81 -1.65 19.12 -4.52
N LEU A 82 -1.13 18.02 -3.95
CA LEU A 82 0.26 17.91 -3.49
C LEU A 82 1.26 18.21 -4.62
N TYR A 83 1.04 17.62 -5.80
CA TYR A 83 1.86 17.88 -6.99
C TYR A 83 1.84 19.37 -7.37
N ASN A 84 0.67 19.99 -7.41
CA ASN A 84 0.53 21.42 -7.72
C ASN A 84 1.23 22.33 -6.70
N LEU A 85 1.16 21.98 -5.41
CA LEU A 85 1.84 22.72 -4.35
C LEU A 85 3.37 22.59 -4.48
N ASN A 86 3.85 21.40 -4.80
CA ASN A 86 5.27 21.10 -4.96
C ASN A 86 5.85 21.53 -6.32
N TYR A 87 5.01 22.06 -7.22
CA TYR A 87 5.46 22.63 -8.48
C TYR A 87 6.35 23.86 -8.26
N LYS A 88 6.10 24.64 -7.20
CA LYS A 88 6.97 25.75 -6.80
C LYS A 88 8.04 25.23 -5.82
N PRO A 89 9.34 25.41 -6.10
CA PRO A 89 10.43 24.75 -5.38
C PRO A 89 10.64 25.25 -3.94
N GLU A 90 10.07 26.38 -3.56
CA GLU A 90 10.35 27.07 -2.29
C GLU A 90 9.77 26.34 -1.05
N LEU A 91 8.73 25.50 -1.22
CA LEU A 91 8.08 24.76 -0.14
C LEU A 91 7.65 23.38 -0.65
N LYS A 92 8.56 22.40 -0.62
CA LYS A 92 8.20 21.00 -0.87
C LYS A 92 7.45 20.45 0.34
N LYS A 93 6.12 20.47 0.28
CA LYS A 93 5.26 19.85 1.29
C LYS A 93 5.24 18.33 1.13
N LYS A 94 5.09 17.64 2.25
CA LYS A 94 4.92 16.19 2.29
C LYS A 94 3.44 15.79 2.28
N LEU A 95 3.15 14.59 1.82
CA LEU A 95 1.77 14.07 1.79
C LEU A 95 1.19 14.03 3.21
N PHE A 96 1.99 13.63 4.20
CA PHE A 96 1.55 13.58 5.58
C PHE A 96 1.11 14.95 6.14
N GLU A 97 1.85 16.02 5.82
CA GLU A 97 1.50 17.39 6.24
C GLU A 97 0.17 17.85 5.66
N LEU A 98 -0.11 17.40 4.44
CA LEU A 98 -1.31 17.74 3.71
C LEU A 98 -2.55 17.04 4.31
N ILE A 99 -2.45 15.73 4.58
CA ILE A 99 -3.56 14.95 5.15
C ILE A 99 -3.76 15.19 6.66
N SER A 100 -2.72 15.61 7.37
CA SER A 100 -2.82 15.96 8.80
C SER A 100 -3.48 17.32 9.03
N ASN A 101 -3.72 18.09 7.97
CA ASN A 101 -4.37 19.40 8.05
C ASN A 101 -5.89 19.26 7.83
N PHE A 102 -6.65 19.46 8.90
CA PHE A 102 -8.12 19.30 8.90
C PHE A 102 -8.85 20.34 8.02
N GLU A 103 -8.37 21.58 7.98
CA GLU A 103 -8.91 22.62 7.10
C GLU A 103 -8.69 22.25 5.62
N PHE A 104 -7.58 21.58 5.32
CA PHE A 104 -7.31 21.10 3.98
C PHE A 104 -8.27 19.98 3.57
N LEU A 105 -8.49 18.97 4.42
CA LEU A 105 -9.40 17.86 4.12
C LEU A 105 -10.85 18.33 3.89
N THR A 106 -11.31 19.28 4.70
CA THR A 106 -12.65 19.89 4.55
C THR A 106 -12.77 20.77 3.30
N SER A 107 -11.67 21.23 2.71
CA SER A 107 -11.66 21.92 1.41
C SER A 107 -11.87 20.99 0.21
N ILE A 108 -11.62 19.68 0.38
CA ILE A 108 -11.72 18.66 -0.68
C ILE A 108 -13.11 18.01 -0.70
N SER A 109 -13.85 18.04 0.41
CA SER A 109 -15.18 17.43 0.53
C SER A 109 -16.29 18.15 -0.23
N LYS A 110 -16.00 19.30 -0.87
CA LYS A 110 -16.94 19.92 -1.81
C LYS A 110 -16.89 19.12 -3.12
N PRO A 111 -18.04 18.64 -3.63
CA PRO A 111 -18.06 17.85 -4.86
C PRO A 111 -17.37 18.66 -5.96
N THR A 112 -16.24 18.13 -6.41
CA THR A 112 -15.46 18.75 -7.48
C THR A 112 -16.04 18.25 -8.80
N ASP A 113 -15.96 19.04 -9.88
CA ASP A 113 -16.47 18.65 -11.21
C ASP A 113 -15.96 17.26 -11.68
N LEU A 114 -14.78 16.84 -11.20
CA LEU A 114 -14.22 15.50 -11.40
C LEU A 114 -15.05 14.39 -10.74
N GLN A 115 -15.57 14.60 -9.54
CA GLN A 115 -16.44 13.64 -8.86
C GLN A 115 -17.74 13.46 -9.65
N GLN A 116 -18.35 14.56 -10.11
CA GLN A 116 -19.52 14.49 -10.98
C GLN A 116 -19.24 13.78 -12.30
N ALA A 117 -18.14 14.10 -12.98
CA ALA A 117 -17.77 13.44 -14.25
C ALA A 117 -17.51 11.92 -14.11
N PHE A 118 -16.98 11.46 -12.96
CA PHE A 118 -16.82 10.03 -12.69
C PHE A 118 -18.16 9.35 -12.35
N PHE A 119 -19.03 10.01 -11.56
CA PHE A 119 -20.37 9.48 -11.25
C PHE A 119 -21.25 9.33 -12.49
N GLU A 120 -21.14 10.25 -13.46
CA GLU A 120 -21.88 10.19 -14.73
C GLU A 120 -21.41 9.03 -15.63
N GLN A 121 -20.14 8.60 -15.54
CA GLN A 121 -19.60 7.48 -16.33
C GLN A 121 -19.97 6.10 -15.77
N GLU A 122 -20.20 5.96 -14.45
CA GLU A 122 -20.62 4.68 -13.87
C GLU A 122 -22.12 4.39 -14.03
N GLN A 123 -22.91 5.37 -14.52
CA GLN A 123 -24.35 5.22 -14.76
C GLN A 123 -24.73 4.99 -16.24
N SER A 124 -23.76 4.94 -17.15
CA SER A 124 -23.94 4.67 -18.59
C SER A 124 -23.48 3.26 -18.97
#